data_AF-A0A4W5K4X7-F1
#
_entry.id   AF-A0A4W5K4X7-F1
#
_cell.length_a   1.000
_cell.length_b   1.000
_cell.length_c   1.000
_cell.angle_alpha   90.00
_cell.angle_beta   90.00
_cell.angle_gamma   90.00
#
_symmetry.space_group_name_H-M   'P 1'
#
loop_
_entity.id
_entity.type
_entity.pdbx_description
1 polymer ?
#
loop_
_entity_poly.entity_id
_entity_poly.type
_entity_poly.pdbx_seq_one_letter_code
_entity_poly.pdbx_strand_id
1 'polypeptide(L)'
;MRAAGIPYDVQYADIDYLERQLDFVLDSQFQGLPALVDSMRGEGMRFIFILDPAISANETTPYSAFDRGVEDDVFIKWPKELSNDIVWGKVWPDLPGVVVNESVDWETQIEIYRSFAAFPDFFMHRTAEWWHREISNFYEKIMKFDGLWIDMNEPSSFVHGTVGEKCLGPPVYDNPPYMPRKSTHTFIKTVTPLSKHSHFHQDTHLHQDTHTFIK
;
A
#
# COMPACT_ATOMS: atom_id res chain seq x y z
N MET A 1 0.65 -21.16 -23.56
CA MET A 1 -0.66 -21.59 -23.04
C MET A 1 -1.65 -21.94 -24.15
N ARG A 2 -2.18 -20.96 -24.90
CA ARG A 2 -3.20 -21.20 -25.94
C ARG A 2 -2.76 -22.15 -27.06
N ALA A 3 -1.59 -21.92 -27.66
CA ALA A 3 -1.08 -22.78 -28.73
C ALA A 3 -0.86 -24.24 -28.28
N ALA A 4 -0.66 -24.46 -26.98
CA ALA A 4 -0.49 -25.79 -26.39
C ALA A 4 -1.84 -26.42 -25.95
N GLY A 5 -2.97 -25.74 -26.14
CA GLY A 5 -4.29 -26.23 -25.74
C GLY A 5 -4.50 -26.36 -24.22
N ILE A 6 -3.70 -25.65 -23.41
CA ILE A 6 -3.82 -25.69 -21.95
C ILE A 6 -4.90 -24.67 -21.52
N PRO A 7 -5.99 -25.11 -20.86
CA PRO A 7 -7.06 -24.21 -20.43
C PRO A 7 -6.60 -23.33 -19.26
N TYR A 8 -6.88 -22.03 -19.37
CA TYR A 8 -6.72 -21.05 -18.29
C TYR A 8 -7.56 -19.80 -18.63
N ASP A 9 -8.26 -19.26 -17.65
CA ASP A 9 -9.23 -18.18 -17.87
C ASP A 9 -8.73 -16.81 -17.43
N VAL A 10 -7.81 -16.78 -16.45
CA VAL A 10 -7.36 -15.55 -15.79
C VAL A 10 -5.87 -15.35 -15.98
N GLN A 11 -5.50 -14.15 -16.42
CA GLN A 11 -4.12 -13.67 -16.44
C GLN A 11 -3.95 -12.61 -15.35
N TYR A 12 -2.74 -12.54 -14.79
CA TYR A 12 -2.35 -11.59 -13.77
C TYR A 12 -1.24 -10.68 -14.26
N ALA A 13 -1.13 -9.51 -13.65
CA ALA A 13 0.12 -8.76 -13.57
C ALA A 13 0.34 -8.36 -12.11
N ASP A 14 1.54 -8.64 -11.63
CA ASP A 14 2.05 -8.20 -10.32
C ASP A 14 2.45 -6.71 -10.41
N ILE A 15 3.04 -6.15 -9.35
CA ILE A 15 3.37 -4.72 -9.23
C ILE A 15 4.21 -4.14 -10.37
N ASP A 16 4.84 -4.96 -11.21
CA ASP A 16 5.66 -4.56 -12.36
C ASP A 16 4.91 -3.68 -13.38
N TYR A 17 3.58 -3.81 -13.49
CA TYR A 17 2.81 -2.95 -14.41
C TYR A 17 2.68 -1.50 -13.90
N LEU A 18 2.99 -1.26 -12.63
CA LEU A 18 2.90 0.05 -11.99
C LEU A 18 4.22 0.80 -12.10
N GLU A 19 4.17 2.09 -12.42
CA GLU A 19 5.36 2.93 -12.51
C GLU A 19 6.05 2.96 -11.14
N ARG A 20 7.26 2.38 -11.03
CA ARG A 20 7.99 2.28 -9.75
C ARG A 20 7.13 1.73 -8.61
N GLN A 21 6.23 0.80 -8.91
CA GLN A 21 5.30 0.20 -7.95
C GLN A 21 4.35 1.23 -7.30
N LEU A 22 4.04 2.33 -8.01
CA LEU A 22 3.07 3.33 -7.56
C LEU A 22 1.65 2.92 -7.94
N ASP A 23 0.84 2.64 -6.92
CA ASP A 23 -0.57 2.31 -7.09
C ASP A 23 -1.30 3.32 -7.99
N PHE A 24 -2.09 2.80 -8.93
CA PHE A 24 -2.85 3.58 -9.92
C PHE A 24 -2.03 4.36 -10.97
N VAL A 25 -0.73 4.09 -11.14
CA VAL A 25 0.09 4.69 -12.20
C VAL A 25 0.62 3.61 -13.13
N LEU A 26 0.21 3.59 -14.41
CA LEU A 26 0.69 2.61 -15.39
C LEU A 26 2.12 2.95 -15.84
N ASP A 27 3.03 1.98 -15.77
CA ASP A 27 4.41 2.18 -16.21
C ASP A 27 4.51 2.43 -17.73
N SER A 28 5.49 3.25 -18.11
CA SER A 28 5.80 3.58 -19.52
C SER A 28 6.17 2.35 -20.38
N GLN A 29 6.74 1.31 -19.79
CA GLN A 29 7.06 0.04 -20.46
C GLN A 29 5.80 -0.81 -20.70
N PHE A 30 4.71 -0.54 -19.97
CA PHE A 30 3.45 -1.29 -20.02
C PHE A 30 2.33 -0.53 -20.75
N GLN A 31 2.64 0.49 -21.55
CA GLN A 31 1.62 1.24 -22.31
C GLN A 31 0.80 0.38 -23.30
N GLY A 32 1.33 -0.77 -23.72
CA GLY A 32 0.60 -1.75 -24.55
C GLY A 32 -0.31 -2.69 -23.76
N LEU A 33 -0.20 -2.72 -22.43
CA LEU A 33 -0.95 -3.64 -21.57
C LEU A 33 -2.48 -3.43 -21.65
N PRO A 34 -3.03 -2.19 -21.65
CA PRO A 34 -4.48 -2.01 -21.81
C PRO A 34 -5.03 -2.64 -23.10
N ALA A 35 -4.32 -2.50 -24.22
CA ALA A 35 -4.73 -3.08 -25.49
C ALA A 35 -4.66 -4.62 -25.48
N LEU A 36 -3.65 -5.19 -24.80
CA LEU A 36 -3.55 -6.64 -24.59
C LEU A 36 -4.73 -7.15 -23.76
N VAL A 37 -5.07 -6.45 -22.68
CA VAL A 37 -6.20 -6.79 -21.81
C VAL A 37 -7.50 -6.77 -22.59
N ASP A 38 -7.78 -5.71 -23.36
CA ASP A 38 -9.00 -5.60 -24.16
C ASP A 38 -9.10 -6.73 -25.20
N SER A 39 -7.99 -7.04 -25.88
CA SER A 39 -7.91 -8.13 -26.85
C SER A 39 -8.24 -9.48 -26.21
N MET A 40 -7.56 -9.80 -25.11
CA MET A 40 -7.73 -11.07 -24.41
C MET A 40 -9.12 -11.21 -23.78
N ARG A 41 -9.69 -10.11 -23.25
CA ARG A 41 -11.08 -10.07 -22.78
C ARG A 41 -12.08 -10.29 -23.91
N GLY A 42 -11.82 -9.74 -25.09
CA GLY A 42 -12.61 -9.99 -26.31
C GLY A 42 -12.62 -11.46 -26.74
N GLU A 43 -11.60 -12.22 -26.34
CA GLU A 43 -11.46 -13.66 -26.59
C GLU A 43 -11.99 -14.52 -25.42
N GLY A 44 -12.63 -13.90 -24.42
CA GLY A 44 -13.26 -14.57 -23.29
C GLY A 44 -12.39 -14.74 -22.04
N MET A 45 -11.16 -14.23 -22.04
CA MET A 45 -10.29 -14.24 -20.85
C MET A 45 -10.64 -13.12 -19.87
N ARG A 46 -10.07 -13.19 -18.67
CA ARG A 46 -10.24 -12.22 -17.58
C ARG A 46 -8.88 -11.79 -17.02
N PHE A 47 -8.83 -10.61 -16.42
CA PHE A 47 -7.63 -10.09 -15.76
C PHE A 47 -7.87 -9.76 -14.30
N ILE A 48 -6.91 -10.14 -13.46
CA ILE A 48 -6.82 -9.69 -12.07
C ILE A 48 -5.50 -8.93 -11.89
N PHE A 49 -5.57 -7.75 -11.27
CA PHE A 49 -4.39 -6.94 -10.97
C PHE A 49 -4.24 -6.77 -9.47
N ILE A 50 -2.98 -6.74 -9.03
CA ILE A 50 -2.63 -6.47 -7.64
C ILE A 50 -2.80 -4.98 -7.31
N LEU A 51 -3.17 -4.68 -6.06
CA LEU A 51 -3.05 -3.35 -5.44
C LEU A 51 -2.54 -3.52 -4.02
N ASP A 52 -1.61 -2.66 -3.62
CA ASP A 52 -1.11 -2.60 -2.25
C ASP A 52 -1.75 -1.42 -1.51
N PRO A 53 -2.02 -1.53 -0.20
CA PRO A 53 -2.71 -0.46 0.52
C PRO A 53 -1.86 0.81 0.65
N ALA A 54 -0.54 0.70 0.64
CA ALA A 54 0.35 1.78 1.02
C ALA A 54 0.71 2.69 -0.16
N ILE A 55 0.50 3.99 0.01
CA ILE A 55 0.62 5.01 -1.04
C ILE A 55 1.92 5.80 -0.87
N SER A 56 2.74 5.89 -1.92
CA SER A 56 3.98 6.67 -1.93
C SER A 56 3.73 8.16 -1.63
N ALA A 57 4.63 8.76 -0.86
CA ALA A 57 4.49 10.12 -0.34
C ALA A 57 5.68 11.04 -0.68
N ASN A 58 6.69 10.54 -1.40
CA ASN A 58 7.85 11.34 -1.82
C ASN A 58 7.88 11.66 -3.32
N GLU A 59 6.72 11.59 -3.99
CA GLU A 59 6.64 11.91 -5.41
C GLU A 59 6.84 13.40 -5.67
N THR A 60 7.58 13.71 -6.75
CA THR A 60 7.92 15.09 -7.15
C THR A 60 7.01 15.64 -8.24
N THR A 61 6.30 14.75 -8.94
CA THR A 61 5.21 15.08 -9.85
C THR A 61 3.87 14.84 -9.15
N PRO A 62 2.78 15.51 -9.58
CA PRO A 62 1.47 15.31 -8.96
C PRO A 62 1.07 13.84 -8.95
N TYR A 63 0.86 13.29 -7.76
CA TYR A 63 0.45 11.91 -7.57
C TYR A 63 -0.95 11.90 -6.96
N SER A 64 -1.91 11.88 -7.87
CA SER A 64 -3.34 12.02 -7.61
C SER A 64 -3.89 11.17 -6.46
N ALA A 65 -3.43 9.92 -6.32
CA ALA A 65 -3.89 9.02 -5.26
C ALA A 65 -3.45 9.53 -3.88
N PHE A 66 -2.17 9.94 -3.75
CA PHE A 66 -1.64 10.53 -2.52
C PHE A 66 -2.26 11.90 -2.23
N ASP A 67 -2.26 12.80 -3.23
CA ASP A 67 -2.72 14.18 -3.07
C ASP A 67 -4.17 14.22 -2.57
N ARG A 68 -5.06 13.44 -3.21
CA ARG A 68 -6.47 13.33 -2.78
C ARG A 68 -6.63 12.59 -1.46
N GLY A 69 -5.76 11.63 -1.16
CA GLY A 69 -5.78 10.93 0.14
C GLY A 69 -5.44 11.88 1.29
N VAL A 70 -4.51 12.82 1.07
CA VAL A 70 -4.21 13.89 2.03
C VAL A 70 -5.38 14.86 2.16
N GLU A 71 -5.97 15.29 1.04
CA GLU A 71 -7.13 16.19 1.01
C GLU A 71 -8.34 15.60 1.77
N ASP A 72 -8.64 14.32 1.53
CA ASP A 72 -9.74 13.59 2.15
C ASP A 72 -9.42 13.05 3.57
N ASP A 73 -8.20 13.31 4.08
CA ASP A 73 -7.74 12.90 5.42
C ASP A 73 -7.86 11.37 5.67
N VAL A 74 -7.46 10.55 4.70
CA VAL A 74 -7.68 9.08 4.74
C VAL A 74 -6.54 8.30 5.40
N PHE A 75 -5.36 8.92 5.55
CA PHE A 75 -4.18 8.22 6.03
C PHE A 75 -4.10 8.12 7.56
N ILE A 76 -3.54 7.01 8.03
CA ILE A 76 -3.22 6.75 9.44
C ILE A 76 -2.21 7.79 9.93
N LYS A 77 -2.53 8.41 11.06
CA LYS A 77 -1.72 9.45 11.71
C LYS A 77 -1.41 9.07 13.15
N TRP A 78 -0.44 9.78 13.72
CA TRP A 78 -0.19 9.70 15.16
C TRP A 78 -1.40 10.23 15.95
N PRO A 79 -1.58 9.80 17.21
CA PRO A 79 -2.43 10.48 18.16
C PRO A 79 -2.02 11.96 18.25
N LYS A 80 -3.00 12.87 18.25
CA LYS A 80 -2.76 14.33 18.17
C LYS A 80 -1.89 14.86 19.31
N GLU A 81 -1.88 14.15 20.44
CA GLU A 81 -1.07 14.46 21.61
C GLU A 81 0.43 14.20 21.39
N LEU A 82 0.77 13.35 20.40
CA LEU A 82 2.14 12.99 20.04
C LEU A 82 2.60 13.73 18.78
N SER A 83 1.79 13.70 17.71
CA SER A 83 2.03 14.42 16.46
C SER A 83 0.75 14.52 15.63
N ASN A 84 0.68 15.49 14.70
CA ASN A 84 -0.37 15.56 13.68
C ASN A 84 0.06 14.95 12.34
N ASP A 85 1.27 14.38 12.27
CA ASP A 85 1.83 13.82 11.05
C ASP A 85 1.29 12.42 10.74
N ILE A 86 1.43 12.02 9.48
CA ILE A 86 1.19 10.65 9.00
C ILE A 86 2.23 9.71 9.63
N VAL A 87 1.80 8.48 9.93
CA VAL A 87 2.73 7.40 10.29
C VAL A 87 3.33 6.85 9.00
N TRP A 88 4.63 7.09 8.80
CA TRP A 88 5.33 6.71 7.58
C TRP A 88 5.89 5.30 7.69
N GLY A 89 5.63 4.44 6.70
CA GLY A 89 6.40 3.21 6.50
C GLY A 89 7.20 3.24 5.21
N LYS A 90 7.71 2.08 4.83
CA LYS A 90 8.31 1.83 3.50
C LYS A 90 7.82 0.48 3.02
N VAL A 91 7.44 0.40 1.75
CA VAL A 91 7.09 -0.84 1.05
C VAL A 91 7.68 -0.77 -0.37
N TRP A 92 6.99 -1.29 -1.38
CA TRP A 92 7.48 -1.43 -2.75
C TRP A 92 7.79 -0.14 -3.53
N PRO A 93 7.07 0.99 -3.35
CA PRO A 93 7.32 2.18 -4.15
C PRO A 93 8.76 2.69 -4.05
N ASP A 94 9.39 2.93 -5.18
CA ASP A 94 10.73 3.53 -5.24
C ASP A 94 10.66 5.05 -5.31
N LEU A 95 11.68 5.73 -4.78
CA LEU A 95 11.86 7.18 -4.87
C LEU A 95 11.95 7.66 -6.34
N PRO A 96 11.49 8.87 -6.65
CA PRO A 96 11.63 9.41 -8.00
C PRO A 96 13.10 9.64 -8.36
N GLY A 97 13.47 9.23 -9.58
CA GLY A 97 14.80 9.47 -10.14
C GLY A 97 15.92 8.56 -9.61
N VAL A 98 15.60 7.55 -8.81
CA VAL A 98 16.58 6.53 -8.40
C VAL A 98 16.65 5.40 -9.41
N VAL A 99 17.82 4.78 -9.54
CA VAL A 99 18.02 3.55 -10.30
C VAL A 99 18.33 2.45 -9.29
N VAL A 100 17.44 1.47 -9.18
CA VAL A 100 17.57 0.37 -8.23
C VAL A 100 18.70 -0.56 -8.68
N ASN A 101 19.66 -0.79 -7.79
CA ASN A 101 20.66 -1.83 -7.96
C ASN A 101 20.29 -3.04 -7.09
N GLU A 102 19.73 -4.06 -7.71
CA GLU A 102 19.28 -5.28 -7.03
C GLU A 102 20.43 -6.11 -6.43
N SER A 103 21.68 -5.83 -6.79
CA SER A 103 22.85 -6.50 -6.18
C SER A 103 23.24 -5.95 -4.81
N VAL A 104 22.69 -4.79 -4.42
CA VAL A 104 22.87 -4.22 -3.08
C VAL A 104 22.04 -5.02 -2.07
N ASP A 105 22.48 -5.11 -0.81
CA ASP A 105 21.71 -5.84 0.20
C ASP A 105 20.34 -5.21 0.46
N TRP A 106 19.39 -6.05 0.88
CA TRP A 106 17.98 -5.67 1.02
C TRP A 106 17.74 -4.49 1.98
N GLU A 107 18.44 -4.45 3.11
CA GLU A 107 18.26 -3.36 4.09
C GLU A 107 18.76 -2.02 3.53
N THR A 108 19.91 -2.04 2.85
CA THR A 108 20.40 -0.85 2.13
C THR A 108 19.43 -0.44 1.01
N GLN A 109 18.85 -1.38 0.26
CA GLN A 109 17.83 -1.05 -0.76
C GLN A 109 16.62 -0.33 -0.15
N ILE A 110 16.11 -0.82 0.99
CA ILE A 110 15.01 -0.17 1.72
C ILE A 110 15.39 1.25 2.11
N GLU A 111 16.62 1.45 2.62
CA GLU A 111 17.08 2.77 3.06
C GLU A 111 17.15 3.78 1.92
N ILE A 112 17.80 3.43 0.81
CA ILE A 112 18.20 4.40 -0.23
C ILE A 112 17.25 4.46 -1.44
N TYR A 113 16.46 3.42 -1.70
CA TYR A 113 15.58 3.38 -2.87
C TYR A 113 14.10 3.53 -2.52
N ARG A 114 13.63 2.93 -1.42
CA ARG A 114 12.19 2.89 -1.13
C ARG A 114 11.68 4.24 -0.60
N SER A 115 10.60 4.70 -1.23
CA SER A 115 9.85 5.91 -0.86
C SER A 115 9.14 5.72 0.49
N PHE A 116 8.86 6.83 1.16
CA PHE A 116 7.97 6.80 2.32
C PHE A 116 6.56 6.49 1.83
N ALA A 117 5.84 5.67 2.59
CA ALA A 117 4.49 5.27 2.26
C ALA A 117 3.52 5.62 3.39
N ALA A 118 2.35 6.11 3.01
CA ALA A 118 1.22 6.36 3.90
C ALA A 118 0.23 5.19 3.81
N PHE A 119 -0.31 4.78 4.94
CA PHE A 119 -1.29 3.69 5.02
C PHE A 119 -2.70 4.27 5.20
N PRO A 120 -3.66 3.98 4.30
CA PRO A 120 -5.05 4.39 4.46
C PRO A 120 -5.71 3.69 5.64
N ASP A 121 -6.59 4.41 6.35
CA ASP A 121 -7.43 3.83 7.39
C ASP A 121 -8.77 3.35 6.81
N PHE A 122 -8.84 2.08 6.45
CA PHE A 122 -10.02 1.48 5.81
C PHE A 122 -11.26 1.36 6.72
N PHE A 123 -11.17 1.72 8.01
CA PHE A 123 -12.34 1.82 8.88
C PHE A 123 -13.16 3.10 8.65
N MET A 124 -12.61 4.09 7.94
CA MET A 124 -13.28 5.36 7.70
C MET A 124 -14.11 5.31 6.41
N HIS A 125 -15.33 5.88 6.45
CA HIS A 125 -16.18 5.97 5.26
C HIS A 125 -15.52 6.75 4.11
N ARG A 126 -14.85 7.87 4.44
CA ARG A 126 -14.10 8.68 3.47
C ARG A 126 -12.97 7.91 2.79
N THR A 127 -12.32 6.97 3.48
CA THR A 127 -11.29 6.10 2.88
C THR A 127 -11.92 5.14 1.87
N ALA A 128 -13.10 4.59 2.17
CA ALA A 128 -13.82 3.76 1.21
C ALA A 128 -14.24 4.55 -0.05
N GLU A 129 -14.70 5.80 0.12
CA GLU A 129 -15.04 6.70 -1.00
C GLU A 129 -13.81 7.05 -1.84
N TRP A 130 -12.70 7.42 -1.20
CA TRP A 130 -11.42 7.71 -1.85
C TRP A 130 -10.91 6.49 -2.63
N TRP A 131 -10.83 5.32 -1.99
CA TRP A 131 -10.31 4.08 -2.61
C TRP A 131 -11.17 3.65 -3.80
N HIS A 132 -12.50 3.69 -3.65
CA HIS A 132 -13.42 3.43 -4.76
C HIS A 132 -13.19 4.40 -5.93
N ARG A 133 -12.98 5.69 -5.63
CA ARG A 133 -12.74 6.71 -6.66
C ARG A 133 -11.42 6.47 -7.41
N GLU A 134 -10.35 6.10 -6.71
CA GLU A 134 -9.05 5.79 -7.34
C GLU A 134 -9.16 4.55 -8.25
N ILE A 135 -9.77 3.47 -7.74
CA ILE A 135 -10.05 2.25 -8.53
C ILE A 135 -10.89 2.57 -9.77
N SER A 136 -11.98 3.33 -9.60
CA SER A 136 -12.87 3.70 -10.70
C SER A 136 -12.15 4.54 -11.76
N ASN A 137 -11.36 5.53 -11.33
CA ASN A 137 -10.57 6.36 -12.23
C ASN A 137 -9.57 5.52 -13.04
N PHE A 138 -8.86 4.60 -12.39
CA PHE A 138 -7.91 3.72 -13.06
C PHE A 138 -8.62 2.81 -14.08
N TYR A 139 -9.75 2.21 -13.68
CA TYR A 139 -10.57 1.36 -14.56
C TYR A 139 -11.10 2.10 -15.79
N GLU A 140 -11.58 3.32 -15.60
CA GLU A 140 -12.23 4.11 -16.65
C GLU A 140 -11.23 4.75 -17.61
N LYS A 141 -10.11 5.25 -17.09
CA LYS A 141 -9.19 6.10 -17.85
C LYS A 141 -7.94 5.38 -18.32
N ILE A 142 -7.51 4.32 -17.62
CA ILE A 142 -6.22 3.68 -17.87
C ILE A 142 -6.39 2.24 -18.38
N MET A 143 -7.00 1.35 -17.59
CA MET A 143 -7.00 -0.08 -17.91
C MET A 143 -8.18 -0.84 -17.31
N LYS A 144 -8.83 -1.69 -18.10
CA LYS A 144 -9.91 -2.56 -17.64
C LYS A 144 -9.37 -3.75 -16.86
N PHE A 145 -10.14 -4.22 -15.88
CA PHE A 145 -9.87 -5.46 -15.13
C PHE A 145 -11.16 -6.17 -14.71
N ASP A 146 -11.07 -7.41 -14.26
CA ASP A 146 -12.22 -8.24 -13.90
C ASP A 146 -12.21 -8.64 -12.42
N GLY A 147 -11.09 -8.43 -11.74
CA GLY A 147 -10.95 -8.55 -10.29
C GLY A 147 -9.72 -7.81 -9.79
N LEU A 148 -9.64 -7.65 -8.47
CA LEU A 148 -8.51 -7.04 -7.79
C LEU A 148 -7.97 -8.04 -6.77
N TRP A 149 -6.65 -8.10 -6.69
CA TRP A 149 -5.91 -8.80 -5.65
C TRP A 149 -5.34 -7.76 -4.70
N ILE A 150 -5.90 -7.66 -3.49
CA ILE A 150 -5.31 -6.84 -2.44
C ILE A 150 -4.25 -7.65 -1.71
N ASP A 151 -3.03 -7.13 -1.60
CA ASP A 151 -1.92 -7.79 -0.92
C ASP A 151 -1.22 -6.84 0.06
N MET A 152 -0.25 -7.35 0.81
CA MET A 152 0.59 -6.56 1.72
C MET A 152 -0.21 -5.81 2.81
N ASN A 153 -1.40 -6.31 3.12
CA ASN A 153 -2.45 -5.64 3.90
C ASN A 153 -2.55 -6.09 5.36
N GLU A 154 -1.50 -6.70 5.94
CA GLU A 154 -1.47 -7.00 7.36
C GLU A 154 -1.70 -5.81 8.31
N PRO A 155 -1.26 -4.55 8.06
CA PRO A 155 -0.48 -3.97 6.95
C PRO A 155 1.03 -4.22 7.06
N SER A 156 1.65 -4.65 5.97
CA SER A 156 3.09 -4.92 5.91
C SER A 156 3.91 -3.64 5.74
N SER A 157 5.07 -3.58 6.40
CA SER A 157 6.06 -2.51 6.25
C SER A 157 7.46 -3.10 6.30
N PHE A 158 8.36 -2.61 5.45
CA PHE A 158 9.75 -3.04 5.42
C PHE A 158 10.57 -2.49 6.58
N VAL A 159 10.14 -1.38 7.17
CA VAL A 159 10.70 -0.82 8.41
C VAL A 159 9.83 -1.19 9.61
N HIS A 160 10.45 -1.25 10.80
CA HIS A 160 9.76 -1.57 12.04
C HIS A 160 9.07 -0.31 12.62
N GLY A 161 7.73 -0.29 12.61
CA GLY A 161 6.92 0.73 13.25
C GLY A 161 6.74 2.00 12.42
N THR A 162 7.81 2.78 12.24
CA THR A 162 7.78 4.00 11.43
C THR A 162 9.16 4.26 10.82
N VAL A 163 9.22 5.03 9.74
CA VAL A 163 10.50 5.48 9.18
C VAL A 163 11.34 6.20 10.24
N GLY A 164 12.63 5.85 10.30
CA GLY A 164 13.56 6.33 11.32
C GLY A 164 13.48 5.59 12.65
N GLU A 165 12.60 4.58 12.76
CA GLU A 165 12.42 3.68 13.92
C GLU A 165 12.22 4.40 15.27
N LYS A 166 11.69 5.63 15.21
CA LYS A 166 11.37 6.45 16.38
C LYS A 166 9.87 6.43 16.62
N CYS A 167 9.37 5.32 17.15
CA CYS A 167 7.99 5.28 17.62
C CYS A 167 7.79 6.31 18.74
N LEU A 168 6.78 7.16 18.60
CA LEU A 168 6.46 8.17 19.61
C LEU A 168 5.60 7.54 20.70
N GLY A 169 5.65 8.12 21.91
CA GLY A 169 4.77 7.75 23.01
C GLY A 169 5.37 6.73 24.00
N PRO A 170 4.55 6.18 24.90
CA PRO A 170 5.06 5.34 26.00
C PRO A 170 5.60 3.98 25.51
N PRO A 171 6.78 3.52 25.98
CA PRO A 171 7.39 2.26 25.54
C PRO A 171 6.57 0.99 25.84
N VAL A 172 5.53 1.09 26.68
CA VAL A 172 4.65 -0.04 27.01
C VAL A 172 3.82 -0.53 25.81
N TYR A 173 3.58 0.34 24.83
CA TYR A 173 2.86 -0.02 23.60
C TYR A 173 3.76 -0.83 22.65
N ASP A 174 5.04 -0.46 22.61
CA ASP A 174 6.09 -1.10 21.84
C ASP A 174 6.54 -2.44 22.46
N ASN A 175 6.59 -2.47 23.79
CA ASN A 175 7.04 -3.58 24.63
C ASN A 175 6.01 -3.84 25.75
N PRO A 176 4.87 -4.48 25.44
CA PRO A 176 3.86 -4.78 26.44
C PRO A 176 4.39 -5.76 27.51
N PRO A 177 3.80 -5.75 28.73
CA PRO A 177 4.23 -6.61 29.83
C PRO A 177 4.24 -8.10 29.49
N TYR A 178 3.43 -8.52 28.52
CA TYR A 178 3.42 -9.86 27.97
C TYR A 178 3.57 -9.80 26.45
N MET A 179 4.66 -10.37 25.95
CA MET A 179 4.91 -10.57 24.52
C MET A 179 4.56 -12.00 24.11
N PRO A 180 3.67 -12.20 23.12
CA PRO A 180 3.43 -13.53 22.56
C PRO A 180 4.73 -14.15 22.05
N ARG A 181 4.89 -15.47 22.23
CA ARG A 181 6.12 -16.27 22.06
C ARG A 181 6.93 -16.11 20.76
N LYS A 182 6.44 -15.39 19.75
CA LYS A 182 7.09 -15.27 18.43
C LYS A 182 7.52 -13.84 18.07
N SER A 183 7.36 -12.87 18.97
CA SER A 183 7.69 -11.48 18.63
C SER A 183 8.64 -10.83 19.64
N THR A 184 9.61 -10.06 19.13
CA THR A 184 10.49 -9.21 19.94
C THR A 184 9.89 -7.82 20.21
N HIS A 185 9.01 -7.32 19.34
CA HIS A 185 8.29 -6.04 19.46
C HIS A 185 6.90 -6.14 18.81
N THR A 186 5.93 -5.31 19.21
CA THR A 186 4.57 -5.36 18.65
C THR A 186 4.44 -4.86 17.21
N PHE A 187 5.45 -4.14 16.68
CA PHE A 187 5.42 -3.48 15.38
C PHE A 187 6.41 -4.07 14.35
N ILE A 188 6.83 -5.33 14.52
CA ILE A 188 7.79 -5.94 13.60
C ILE A 188 7.17 -6.04 12.20
N LYS A 189 7.80 -5.35 11.23
CA LYS A 189 7.41 -5.34 9.82
C LYS A 189 5.97 -4.86 9.60
N THR A 190 5.51 -3.93 10.44
CA THR A 190 4.20 -3.27 10.36
C THR A 190 4.29 -1.85 10.96
N VAL A 191 3.18 -1.12 10.97
CA VAL A 191 3.10 0.24 11.52
C VAL A 191 3.12 0.23 13.06
N THR A 192 3.43 1.38 13.67
CA THR A 192 3.47 1.53 15.13
C THR A 192 2.14 1.18 15.81
N PRO A 193 2.12 0.58 17.02
CA PRO A 193 0.88 0.18 17.69
C PRO A 193 0.04 1.39 18.14
N LEU A 194 0.68 2.56 18.23
CA LEU A 194 0.05 3.83 18.58
C LEU A 194 -0.60 4.56 17.40
N SER A 195 -0.42 4.06 16.18
CA SER A 195 -1.16 4.52 14.99
C SER A 195 -2.65 4.63 15.30
N LYS A 196 -3.26 5.77 14.98
CA LYS A 196 -4.67 6.03 15.28
C LYS A 196 -5.56 5.62 14.11
N HIS A 197 -6.56 4.81 14.43
CA HIS A 197 -7.66 4.46 13.54
C HIS A 197 -8.97 5.12 14.00
N SER A 198 -9.81 5.53 13.06
CA SER A 198 -11.14 6.08 13.33
C SER A 198 -12.21 5.17 12.73
N HIS A 199 -13.03 4.60 13.60
CA HIS A 199 -14.09 3.69 13.21
C HIS A 199 -15.34 4.42 12.69
N PHE A 200 -16.20 3.68 11.99
CA PHE A 200 -17.46 4.14 11.44
C PHE A 200 -18.39 4.88 12.43
N HIS A 201 -18.27 4.59 13.73
CA HIS A 201 -19.06 5.25 14.79
C HIS A 201 -18.39 6.50 15.40
N GLN A 202 -17.33 7.02 14.77
CA GLN A 202 -16.49 8.14 15.26
C GLN A 202 -15.69 7.82 16.54
N ASP A 203 -15.76 6.58 17.02
CA ASP A 203 -14.85 6.08 18.04
C ASP A 203 -13.45 5.91 17.45
N THR A 204 -12.44 6.21 18.27
CA THR A 204 -11.05 6.13 17.86
C THR A 204 -10.36 4.99 18.60
N HIS A 205 -9.68 4.15 17.84
CA HIS A 205 -8.94 2.99 18.35
C HIS A 205 -7.47 3.12 17.99
N LEU A 206 -6.62 2.47 18.79
CA LEU A 206 -5.20 2.36 18.49
C LEU A 206 -4.95 1.11 17.66
N HIS A 207 -3.91 1.15 16.82
CA HIS A 207 -3.55 0.04 15.95
C HIS A 207 -3.25 -1.25 16.71
N GLN A 208 -2.76 -1.17 17.96
CA GLN A 208 -2.60 -2.35 18.82
C GLN A 208 -3.90 -3.18 18.98
N ASP A 209 -5.07 -2.52 18.91
CA ASP A 209 -6.38 -3.14 19.13
C ASP A 209 -7.02 -3.59 17.81
N THR A 210 -6.60 -2.97 16.69
CA THR A 210 -7.22 -3.15 15.37
C THR A 210 -6.33 -3.84 14.33
N HIS A 211 -5.03 -4.05 14.59
CA HIS A 211 -4.06 -4.59 13.64
C HIS A 211 -4.57 -5.82 12.90
N THR A 212 -5.12 -6.81 13.63
CA THR A 212 -5.60 -8.07 13.04
C THR A 212 -6.90 -7.97 12.22
N PHE A 213 -7.56 -6.81 12.26
CA PHE A 213 -8.82 -6.54 11.56
C PHE A 213 -8.61 -5.77 10.26
N ILE A 214 -7.39 -5.29 10.00
CA ILE A 214 -7.01 -4.68 8.73
C ILE A 214 -6.75 -5.84 7.77
N LYS A 215 -7.73 -6.10 6.89
CA LYS A 215 -7.66 -7.07 5.79
C LYS A 215 -8.49 -6.54 4.64
#